data_AF-A0AAW5Y9P3-F1
#
_entry.id   AF-A0AAW5Y9P3-F1
#
_cell.length_a   1.000
_cell.length_b   1.000
_cell.length_c   1.000
_cell.angle_alpha   90.00
_cell.angle_beta   90.00
_cell.angle_gamma   90.00
#
_symmetry.space_group_name_H-M   'P 1'
#
loop_
_entity.id
_entity.type
_entity.pdbx_description
1 polymer ?
#
loop_
_entity_poly.entity_id
_entity_poly.type
_entity_poly.pdbx_seq_one_letter_code
_entity_poly.pdbx_strand_id
1 'polypeptide(L)'
;MYYPYYPYYPPYTYDDGIANRTTGPNPDLYQAGYQDGYQAGYQDAQQPEQYVGEETSIRQSYPLVVRGGGALSFSVHPGNQQGDFNILELFFRGGQKPATSGLAPGEGSWVDRGLRENEPTIIHQWVPAGVTSARWFNDLRDSNKYWTFYVYNTGQGVMRVTHSHPGKPF
;
A
#
# COMPACT_ATOMS: atom_id res chain seq x y z
N MET A 1 -11.75 32.03 19.20
CA MET A 1 -12.74 30.98 18.85
C MET A 1 -12.17 30.19 17.69
N TYR A 2 -11.79 28.94 17.91
CA TYR A 2 -11.26 28.05 16.89
C TYR A 2 -12.42 27.16 16.42
N TYR A 3 -12.76 27.21 15.13
CA TYR A 3 -13.71 26.25 14.56
C TYR A 3 -12.92 25.05 14.02
N PRO A 4 -13.22 23.81 14.45
CA PRO A 4 -12.57 22.64 13.87
C PRO A 4 -13.06 22.42 12.44
N TYR A 5 -12.10 22.31 11.53
CA TYR A 5 -12.32 21.92 10.13
C TYR A 5 -12.68 20.44 10.10
N TYR A 6 -13.94 20.13 9.79
CA TYR A 6 -14.36 18.78 9.45
C TYR A 6 -14.29 18.64 7.92
N PRO A 7 -13.39 17.81 7.37
CA PRO A 7 -13.37 17.57 5.94
C PRO A 7 -14.66 16.83 5.53
N TYR A 8 -15.39 17.47 4.62
CA TYR A 8 -16.60 16.95 4.00
C TYR A 8 -16.24 15.83 3.02
N TYR A 9 -16.76 14.62 3.25
CA TYR A 9 -16.67 13.52 2.29
C TYR A 9 -17.90 13.57 1.37
N PRO A 10 -17.75 13.88 0.07
CA PRO A 10 -18.86 13.71 -0.85
C PRO A 10 -19.15 12.20 -1.01
N PRO A 11 -20.42 11.80 -1.18
CA PRO A 11 -20.75 10.39 -1.37
C PRO A 11 -20.56 10.00 -2.86
N TYR A 12 -20.75 8.71 -3.15
CA TYR A 12 -20.99 8.12 -4.49
C TYR A 12 -19.72 7.78 -5.29
N THR A 13 -19.65 6.74 -6.14
CA THR A 13 -20.55 5.66 -6.61
C THR A 13 -19.61 4.65 -7.29
N TYR A 14 -19.88 3.34 -7.21
CA TYR A 14 -19.10 2.34 -7.95
C TYR A 14 -19.44 2.41 -9.43
N ASP A 15 -18.43 2.54 -10.29
CA ASP A 15 -18.55 2.35 -11.73
C ASP A 15 -17.78 1.08 -12.12
N ASP A 16 -18.48 0.17 -12.78
CA ASP A 16 -18.04 -1.17 -13.12
C ASP A 16 -17.23 -1.15 -14.42
N GLY A 17 -15.97 -1.59 -14.30
CA GLY A 17 -15.25 -2.23 -15.39
C GLY A 17 -14.35 -1.33 -16.22
N ILE A 18 -13.04 -1.40 -15.96
CA ILE A 18 -12.03 -1.35 -17.02
C ILE A 18 -10.96 -2.42 -16.75
N ALA A 19 -10.86 -3.35 -17.70
CA ALA A 19 -9.81 -4.34 -17.81
C ALA A 19 -8.46 -3.62 -18.06
N ASN A 20 -7.52 -3.68 -17.12
CA ASN A 20 -6.26 -2.96 -17.25
C ASN A 20 -5.10 -3.84 -17.72
N ARG A 21 -4.57 -3.44 -18.89
CA ARG A 21 -3.29 -3.83 -19.48
C ARG A 21 -2.15 -3.55 -18.52
N THR A 22 -1.17 -4.45 -18.53
CA THR A 22 0.07 -4.40 -17.78
C THR A 22 0.98 -3.29 -18.33
N THR A 23 1.04 -2.15 -17.67
CA THR A 23 2.10 -1.14 -17.84
C THR A 23 3.02 -1.18 -16.61
N GLY A 24 4.32 -1.31 -16.85
CA GLY A 24 5.34 -1.27 -15.80
C GLY A 24 5.47 0.11 -15.16
N PRO A 25 6.16 0.23 -14.00
CA PRO A 25 6.33 1.50 -13.29
C PRO A 25 7.03 2.55 -14.14
N ASN A 26 6.53 3.80 -14.09
CA ASN A 26 7.27 4.97 -14.53
C ASN A 26 8.42 5.24 -13.52
N PRO A 27 9.71 5.21 -13.95
CA PRO A 27 10.86 5.40 -13.06
C PRO A 27 10.90 6.79 -12.39
N ASP A 28 10.23 7.80 -12.96
CA ASP A 28 10.24 9.17 -12.41
C ASP A 28 9.43 9.32 -11.12
N LEU A 29 8.52 8.39 -10.82
CA LEU A 29 7.75 8.38 -9.57
C LEU A 29 8.55 7.83 -8.37
N TYR A 30 9.70 7.17 -8.62
CA TYR A 30 10.53 6.59 -7.54
C TYR A 30 11.41 7.60 -6.82
N GLN A 31 11.75 8.71 -7.47
CA GLN A 31 12.71 9.67 -6.92
C GLN A 31 12.06 10.62 -5.90
N ALA A 32 10.73 10.79 -5.94
CA ALA A 32 9.99 11.67 -5.03
C ALA A 32 9.54 10.97 -3.72
N GLY A 33 9.65 9.64 -3.63
CA GLY A 33 9.10 8.85 -2.52
C GLY A 33 10.01 8.65 -1.29
N TYR A 34 11.20 9.24 -1.27
CA TYR A 34 12.20 9.04 -0.21
C TYR A 34 12.61 10.31 0.55
N GLN A 35 11.79 11.35 0.51
CA GLN A 35 11.92 12.47 1.43
C GLN A 35 10.62 12.68 2.19
N ASP A 36 10.79 12.82 3.50
CA ASP A 36 9.80 13.12 4.53
C ASP A 36 8.64 14.00 4.00
N GLY A 37 7.40 13.52 4.10
CA GLY A 37 6.21 14.37 4.09
C GLY A 37 5.77 15.05 2.78
N TYR A 38 5.83 14.40 1.62
CA TYR A 38 5.19 14.97 0.42
C TYR A 38 3.65 15.03 0.52
N GLN A 39 3.13 16.21 0.85
CA GLN A 39 1.77 16.64 0.50
C GLN A 39 1.80 17.25 -0.90
N ALA A 40 1.08 16.68 -1.86
CA ALA A 40 0.86 17.33 -3.16
C ALA A 40 -0.14 18.48 -2.98
N GLY A 41 0.39 19.70 -2.84
CA GLY A 41 -0.37 20.95 -2.85
C GLY A 41 -0.56 21.49 -4.27
N TYR A 42 -1.76 21.97 -4.56
CA TYR A 42 -2.10 22.76 -5.75
C TYR A 42 -1.28 24.06 -5.80
N GLN A 43 -0.78 24.44 -6.99
CA GLN A 43 -0.85 25.84 -7.48
C GLN A 43 -0.48 26.00 -8.97
N ASP A 44 -1.43 26.64 -9.65
CA ASP A 44 -1.36 27.60 -10.75
C ASP A 44 -1.01 27.19 -12.20
N ALA A 45 -1.94 27.61 -13.05
CA ALA A 45 -2.14 27.26 -14.44
C ALA A 45 -1.26 28.03 -15.43
N GLN A 46 -0.96 27.39 -16.57
CA GLN A 46 -1.17 27.92 -17.94
C GLN A 46 -0.98 26.79 -18.97
N GLN A 47 -2.03 26.51 -19.76
CA GLN A 47 -2.13 25.47 -20.81
C GLN A 47 -1.37 25.85 -22.11
N PRO A 48 -1.32 25.04 -23.21
CA PRO A 48 -1.53 23.59 -23.40
C PRO A 48 -0.46 22.94 -24.34
N GLU A 49 0.13 21.80 -23.98
CA GLU A 49 0.59 20.86 -25.02
C GLU A 49 0.18 19.44 -24.67
N GLN A 50 -0.25 18.72 -25.70
CA GLN A 50 -0.91 17.41 -25.67
C GLN A 50 -0.12 16.38 -24.87
N TYR A 51 -0.47 16.19 -23.60
CA TYR A 51 0.00 15.04 -22.84
C TYR A 51 -0.95 13.87 -23.07
N VAL A 52 -0.47 12.90 -23.83
CA VAL A 52 -1.15 11.65 -24.16
C VAL A 52 -1.37 10.87 -22.86
N GLY A 53 -2.58 10.95 -22.31
CA GLY A 53 -3.20 9.99 -21.39
C GLY A 53 -2.27 9.37 -20.34
N GLU A 54 -1.62 10.17 -19.50
CA GLU A 54 -0.92 9.66 -18.32
C GLU A 54 -1.95 9.42 -17.22
N GLU A 55 -2.08 8.18 -16.75
CA GLU A 55 -3.03 7.75 -15.73
C GLU A 55 -2.66 8.39 -14.37
N THR A 56 -2.96 9.67 -14.19
CA THR A 56 -2.81 10.43 -12.94
C THR A 56 -3.88 10.06 -11.91
N SER A 57 -4.28 8.79 -11.83
CA SER A 57 -5.13 8.34 -10.73
C SER A 57 -4.23 7.94 -9.56
N ILE A 58 -4.15 8.82 -8.56
CA ILE A 58 -3.65 8.44 -7.23
C ILE A 58 -4.61 7.37 -6.71
N ARG A 59 -4.26 6.10 -6.87
CA ARG A 59 -5.06 4.99 -6.36
C ARG A 59 -5.20 5.13 -4.85
N GLN A 60 -6.44 5.28 -4.39
CA GLN A 60 -6.71 5.40 -2.97
C GLN A 60 -6.23 4.15 -2.25
N SER A 61 -5.41 4.36 -1.23
CA SER A 61 -4.84 3.31 -0.40
C SER A 61 -5.43 3.38 1.00
N TYR A 62 -5.60 2.22 1.61
CA TYR A 62 -6.25 2.06 2.91
C TYR A 62 -5.29 1.36 3.88
N PRO A 63 -5.35 1.67 5.18
CA PRO A 63 -4.44 1.09 6.15
C PRO A 63 -4.79 -0.36 6.44
N LEU A 64 -3.86 -1.25 6.10
CA LEU A 64 -3.83 -2.66 6.47
C LEU A 64 -2.77 -2.85 7.55
N VAL A 65 -3.17 -3.34 8.73
CA VAL A 65 -2.24 -3.57 9.84
C VAL A 65 -1.88 -5.05 9.85
N VAL A 66 -0.58 -5.36 9.93
CA VAL A 66 -0.07 -6.72 10.11
C VAL A 66 0.63 -6.82 11.46
N ARG A 67 0.30 -7.88 12.21
CA ARG A 67 1.01 -8.25 13.44
C ARG A 67 2.12 -9.24 13.13
N GLY A 68 3.31 -8.99 13.66
CA GLY A 68 4.46 -9.86 13.49
C GLY A 68 4.28 -11.26 14.12
N GLY A 69 5.29 -12.09 13.93
CA GLY A 69 5.37 -13.47 14.41
C GLY A 69 4.43 -14.43 13.68
N GLY A 70 4.16 -15.59 14.28
CA GLY A 70 3.30 -16.61 13.68
C GLY A 70 3.87 -17.17 12.38
N ALA A 71 3.01 -17.38 11.39
CA ALA A 71 3.35 -18.01 10.11
C ALA A 71 3.60 -16.99 8.98
N LEU A 72 4.03 -15.76 9.31
CA LEU A 72 4.45 -14.81 8.27
C LEU A 72 5.60 -15.38 7.45
N SER A 73 5.57 -15.14 6.15
CA SER A 73 6.72 -15.39 5.27
C SER A 73 7.04 -14.17 4.43
N PHE A 74 8.30 -14.13 4.00
CA PHE A 74 8.91 -13.00 3.31
C PHE A 74 9.64 -13.52 2.08
N SER A 75 9.54 -12.79 0.97
CA SER A 75 10.23 -13.13 -0.27
C SER A 75 10.73 -11.86 -0.94
N VAL A 76 11.79 -12.00 -1.72
CA VAL A 76 12.29 -10.94 -2.60
C VAL A 76 12.58 -11.54 -3.96
N HIS A 77 12.14 -10.85 -5.00
CA HIS A 77 12.47 -11.21 -6.37
C HIS A 77 12.50 -9.98 -7.29
N PRO A 78 13.18 -10.05 -8.44
CA PRO A 78 13.07 -9.04 -9.48
C PRO A 78 11.61 -8.88 -9.91
N GLY A 79 11.18 -7.64 -10.09
CA GLY A 79 9.82 -7.32 -10.51
C GLY A 79 9.58 -7.43 -12.01
N ASN A 80 10.65 -7.48 -12.81
CA ASN A 80 10.64 -7.76 -14.23
C ASN A 80 11.90 -8.55 -14.62
N GLN A 81 11.95 -9.01 -15.88
CA GLN A 81 13.07 -9.83 -16.39
C GLN A 81 14.39 -9.04 -16.46
N GLN A 82 14.31 -7.72 -16.62
CA GLN A 82 15.44 -6.81 -16.72
C GLN A 82 16.08 -6.53 -15.35
N GLY A 83 15.34 -6.75 -14.25
CA GLY A 83 15.79 -6.47 -12.90
C GLY A 83 15.80 -4.98 -12.55
N ASP A 84 14.94 -4.17 -13.19
CA ASP A 84 14.92 -2.70 -12.99
C ASP A 84 14.46 -2.31 -11.59
N PHE A 85 13.72 -3.19 -10.91
CA PHE A 85 13.28 -3.03 -9.54
C PHE A 85 13.08 -4.39 -8.88
N ASN A 86 13.07 -4.42 -7.55
CA ASN A 86 12.73 -5.60 -6.76
C ASN A 86 11.32 -5.47 -6.18
N ILE A 87 10.68 -6.61 -5.96
CA ILE A 87 9.45 -6.73 -5.17
C ILE A 87 9.81 -7.39 -3.85
N LEU A 88 9.45 -6.72 -2.76
CA LEU A 88 9.45 -7.29 -1.42
C LEU A 88 8.03 -7.79 -1.13
N GLU A 89 7.91 -9.08 -0.82
CA GLU A 89 6.64 -9.74 -0.54
C GLU A 89 6.49 -10.04 0.95
N LEU A 90 5.28 -9.84 1.46
CA LEU A 90 4.85 -10.27 2.79
C LEU A 90 3.59 -11.11 2.67
N PHE A 91 3.65 -12.35 3.11
CA PHE A 91 2.51 -13.25 3.20
C PHE A 91 2.01 -13.31 4.63
N PHE A 92 0.70 -13.21 4.81
CA PHE A 92 0.06 -13.20 6.13
C PHE A 92 -1.25 -13.98 6.13
N ARG A 93 -1.86 -14.18 7.30
CA ARG A 93 -3.22 -14.73 7.39
C ARG A 93 -4.26 -13.62 7.51
N GLY A 94 -5.40 -13.76 6.83
CA GLY A 94 -6.47 -12.76 6.92
C GLY A 94 -7.21 -12.80 8.26
N GLY A 95 -7.15 -11.70 9.00
CA GLY A 95 -7.93 -11.49 10.21
C GLY A 95 -9.42 -11.30 9.91
N GLN A 96 -10.28 -11.92 10.72
CA GLN A 96 -11.75 -11.89 10.53
C GLN A 96 -12.44 -10.67 11.15
N LYS A 97 -11.67 -9.84 11.87
CA LYS A 97 -12.15 -8.66 12.60
C LYS A 97 -11.30 -7.43 12.22
N PRO A 98 -11.80 -6.21 12.46
CA PRO A 98 -10.98 -5.01 12.35
C PRO A 98 -9.68 -5.14 13.15
N ALA A 99 -8.58 -4.60 12.65
CA ALA A 99 -7.29 -4.63 13.36
C ALA A 99 -7.35 -3.96 14.75
N THR A 100 -8.27 -3.01 14.92
CA THR A 100 -8.57 -2.34 16.20
C THR A 100 -9.09 -3.31 17.27
N SER A 101 -9.69 -4.44 16.87
CA SER A 101 -10.13 -5.51 17.78
C SER A 101 -9.02 -6.49 18.17
N GLY A 102 -7.79 -6.26 17.70
CA GLY A 102 -6.65 -7.14 17.89
C GLY A 102 -6.45 -8.14 16.74
N LEU A 103 -5.19 -8.55 16.58
CA LEU A 103 -4.74 -9.51 15.57
C LEU A 103 -4.00 -10.65 16.27
N ALA A 104 -4.17 -11.89 15.84
CA ALA A 104 -3.27 -12.97 16.25
C ALA A 104 -1.89 -12.78 15.59
N PRO A 105 -0.81 -13.36 16.16
CA PRO A 105 0.50 -13.32 15.50
C PRO A 105 0.43 -13.87 14.07
N GLY A 106 0.99 -13.10 13.13
CA GLY A 106 0.98 -13.38 11.70
C GLY A 106 -0.33 -13.09 10.96
N GLU A 107 -1.28 -12.41 11.60
CA GLU A 107 -2.48 -11.91 10.94
C GLU A 107 -2.32 -10.47 10.47
N GLY A 108 -2.98 -10.17 9.36
CA GLY A 108 -3.22 -8.83 8.88
C GLY A 108 -4.71 -8.58 8.71
N SER A 109 -5.15 -7.33 8.87
CA SER A 109 -6.55 -6.93 8.65
C SER A 109 -6.66 -5.44 8.40
N TRP A 110 -7.78 -5.01 7.83
CA TRP A 110 -8.06 -3.59 7.68
C TRP A 110 -8.32 -2.94 9.04
N VAL A 111 -8.05 -1.65 9.17
CA VAL A 111 -8.30 -0.92 10.42
C VAL A 111 -9.79 -0.93 10.80
N ASP A 112 -10.67 -0.85 9.79
CA ASP A 112 -12.12 -0.69 9.93
C ASP A 112 -12.91 -2.01 9.88
N ARG A 113 -12.33 -3.10 9.33
CA ARG A 113 -13.00 -4.40 9.17
C ARG A 113 -12.04 -5.59 9.02
N GLY A 114 -12.58 -6.81 9.10
CA GLY A 114 -11.88 -8.02 8.69
C GLY A 114 -11.55 -8.05 7.19
N LEU A 115 -10.56 -8.84 6.80
CA LEU A 115 -10.40 -9.22 5.39
C LEU A 115 -11.56 -10.13 4.96
N ARG A 116 -12.03 -9.90 3.74
CA ARG A 116 -13.00 -10.77 3.07
C ARG A 116 -12.26 -11.93 2.39
N GLU A 117 -12.98 -13.01 2.14
CA GLU A 117 -12.44 -14.26 1.57
C GLU A 117 -11.67 -14.05 0.25
N ASN A 118 -12.12 -13.15 -0.60
CA ASN A 118 -11.50 -12.85 -1.91
C ASN A 118 -10.45 -11.74 -1.87
N GLU A 119 -10.14 -11.21 -0.68
CA GLU A 119 -9.10 -10.20 -0.55
C GLU A 119 -7.71 -10.86 -0.41
N PRO A 120 -6.70 -10.36 -1.13
CA PRO A 120 -5.41 -10.99 -1.15
C PRO A 120 -4.68 -10.85 0.19
N THR A 121 -3.93 -11.89 0.54
CA THR A 121 -3.14 -11.97 1.77
C THR A 121 -1.64 -11.85 1.52
N ILE A 122 -1.30 -11.15 0.43
CA ILE A 122 0.05 -10.90 -0.04
C ILE A 122 0.23 -9.40 -0.22
N ILE A 123 1.17 -8.81 0.51
CA ILE A 123 1.59 -7.42 0.35
C ILE A 123 2.83 -7.36 -0.54
N HIS A 124 2.86 -6.33 -1.36
CA HIS A 124 3.76 -6.21 -2.47
C HIS A 124 4.35 -4.80 -2.48
N GLN A 125 5.57 -4.64 -1.97
CA GLN A 125 6.28 -3.36 -1.98
C GLN A 125 7.33 -3.35 -3.09
N TRP A 126 7.19 -2.43 -4.03
CA TRP A 126 8.23 -2.19 -5.01
C TRP A 126 9.34 -1.33 -4.40
N VAL A 127 10.58 -1.72 -4.65
CA VAL A 127 11.79 -1.03 -4.17
C VAL A 127 12.82 -0.96 -5.29
N PRO A 128 13.77 -0.01 -5.25
CA PRO A 128 14.83 0.07 -6.25
C PRO A 128 15.58 -1.27 -6.45
N ALA A 129 16.15 -1.47 -7.64
CA ALA A 129 16.98 -2.63 -7.92
C ALA A 129 18.08 -2.80 -6.86
N GLY A 130 18.39 -4.05 -6.51
CA GLY A 130 19.39 -4.39 -5.50
C GLY A 130 18.94 -4.22 -4.04
N VAL A 131 17.80 -3.55 -3.77
CA VAL A 131 17.22 -3.52 -2.43
C VAL A 131 16.54 -4.87 -2.16
N THR A 132 17.03 -5.58 -1.14
CA THR A 132 16.58 -6.95 -0.81
C THR A 132 15.94 -7.10 0.55
N SER A 133 15.80 -6.00 1.30
CA SER A 133 15.11 -5.99 2.58
C SER A 133 14.51 -4.61 2.88
N ALA A 134 13.54 -4.59 3.78
CA ALA A 134 12.98 -3.39 4.39
C ALA A 134 12.91 -3.56 5.90
N ARG A 135 12.72 -2.48 6.65
CA ARG A 135 12.69 -2.55 8.12
C ARG A 135 11.63 -3.54 8.64
N TRP A 136 10.47 -3.60 7.98
CA TRP A 136 9.40 -4.54 8.35
C TRP A 136 9.75 -6.02 8.16
N PHE A 137 10.72 -6.39 7.31
CA PHE A 137 11.22 -7.79 7.22
C PHE A 137 11.75 -8.28 8.56
N ASN A 138 12.43 -7.40 9.29
CA ASN A 138 13.07 -7.74 10.55
C ASN A 138 12.08 -7.56 11.70
N ASP A 139 11.38 -6.44 11.75
CA ASP A 139 10.45 -6.13 12.83
C ASP A 139 9.31 -7.15 12.92
N LEU A 140 8.74 -7.58 11.79
CA LEU A 140 7.60 -8.50 11.78
C LEU A 140 7.96 -9.94 12.12
N ARG A 141 9.22 -10.27 12.41
CA ARG A 141 9.56 -11.56 13.03
C ARG A 141 9.15 -11.62 14.50
N ASP A 142 8.97 -10.47 15.15
CA ASP A 142 8.54 -10.38 16.55
C ASP A 142 7.02 -10.23 16.66
N SER A 143 6.39 -11.14 17.43
CA SER A 143 4.94 -11.14 17.67
C SER A 143 4.40 -9.93 18.44
N ASN A 144 5.26 -9.10 19.01
CA ASN A 144 4.91 -7.87 19.71
C ASN A 144 4.94 -6.64 18.79
N LYS A 145 5.49 -6.78 17.57
CA LYS A 145 5.57 -5.70 16.60
C LYS A 145 4.37 -5.71 15.68
N TYR A 146 4.03 -4.51 15.24
CA TYR A 146 2.99 -4.25 14.25
C TYR A 146 3.56 -3.34 13.18
N TRP A 147 3.06 -3.49 11.97
CA TRP A 147 3.30 -2.56 10.88
C TRP A 147 1.99 -2.21 10.20
N THR A 148 1.87 -0.97 9.76
CA THR A 148 0.75 -0.48 8.98
C THR A 148 1.23 -0.24 7.56
N PHE A 149 0.53 -0.85 6.61
CA PHE A 149 0.75 -0.69 5.17
C PHE A 149 -0.47 0.00 4.59
N TYR A 150 -0.27 1.17 3.98
CA TYR A 150 -1.27 1.76 3.12
C TYR A 150 -1.20 1.05 1.78
N VAL A 151 -2.28 0.35 1.45
CA VAL A 151 -2.33 -0.52 0.29
C VAL A 151 -3.63 -0.37 -0.50
N TYR A 152 -3.58 -0.71 -1.77
CA TYR A 152 -4.77 -0.95 -2.58
C TYR A 152 -4.73 -2.37 -3.17
N ASN A 153 -5.90 -2.97 -3.37
CA ASN A 153 -6.01 -4.25 -4.06
C ASN A 153 -5.78 -4.04 -5.56
N THR A 154 -4.82 -4.77 -6.14
CA THR A 154 -4.51 -4.64 -7.58
C THR A 154 -5.51 -5.36 -8.47
N GLY A 155 -6.37 -6.22 -7.92
CA GLY A 155 -7.20 -7.15 -8.68
C GLY A 155 -6.44 -8.35 -9.26
N GLN A 156 -5.15 -8.49 -8.92
CA GLN A 156 -4.25 -9.53 -9.45
C GLN A 156 -3.73 -10.45 -8.33
N GLY A 157 -4.47 -10.59 -7.24
CA GLY A 157 -4.11 -11.48 -6.13
C GLY A 157 -3.09 -10.90 -5.15
N VAL A 158 -2.80 -9.59 -5.20
CA VAL A 158 -1.85 -8.92 -4.30
C VAL A 158 -2.33 -7.53 -3.88
N MET A 159 -1.83 -7.04 -2.75
CA MET A 159 -2.00 -5.67 -2.27
C MET A 159 -0.72 -4.86 -2.53
N ARG A 160 -0.81 -3.76 -3.28
CA ARG A 160 0.33 -2.89 -3.58
C ARG A 160 0.50 -1.82 -2.51
N VAL A 161 1.71 -1.69 -1.97
CA VAL A 161 2.06 -0.65 -0.98
C VAL A 161 2.27 0.70 -1.66
N THR A 162 1.67 1.75 -1.09
CA THR A 162 1.96 3.15 -1.41
C THR A 162 2.79 3.81 -0.29
N HIS A 163 2.53 3.43 0.96
CA HIS A 163 3.26 3.91 2.14
C HIS A 163 3.23 2.86 3.27
N SER A 164 4.21 2.88 4.18
CA SER A 164 4.21 2.00 5.34
C SER A 164 4.99 2.59 6.51
N HIS A 165 4.58 2.26 7.74
CA HIS A 165 5.27 2.68 8.96
C HIS A 165 5.14 1.63 10.07
N PRO A 166 6.09 1.59 11.04
CA PRO A 166 5.96 0.74 12.21
C PRO A 166 4.79 1.20 13.09
N GLY A 167 4.17 0.24 13.78
CA GLY A 167 3.07 0.47 14.71
C GLY A 167 1.68 0.32 14.09
N LYS A 168 0.68 0.76 14.87
CA LYS A 168 -0.74 0.81 14.52
C LYS A 168 -1.15 2.27 14.34
N PRO A 169 -2.16 2.60 13.51
CA PRO A 169 -2.60 3.98 13.30
C PRO A 169 -3.66 4.45 14.32
N PHE A 170 -3.82 3.74 15.46
CA PHE A 170 -4.86 3.95 16.47
C PHE A 170 -4.36 3.58 17.87
#